data_AF-A0A937VMD4-F1
#
_entry.id   AF-A0A937VMD4-F1
#
_cell.length_a   1.000
_cell.length_b   1.000
_cell.length_c   1.000
_cell.angle_alpha   90.00
_cell.angle_beta   90.00
_cell.angle_gamma   90.00
#
_symmetry.space_group_name_H-M   'P 1'
#
loop_
_entity.id
_entity.type
_entity.pdbx_description
1 polymer ?
#
loop_
_entity_poly.entity_id
_entity_poly.type
_entity_poly.pdbx_seq_one_letter_code
_entity_poly.pdbx_strand_id
1 'polypeptide(L)'
;MPLGSTATLHWNVSNATSITIDPGIGPVSSVGSMPILPVTSTIYTITATNSLGSVMAATQIIVISSMPPDMPVINSFFASPAIVVKGNSTTLSWSVSNAATVQINQGIGTVAANGIKTVAPTTSTAYTLTATNPSGWVSQTITVSVFTYIPGFKLDPGIMKIDPDIFKLPPSGP
;
A
#
# COMPACT_ATOMS: atom_id res chain seq x y z
N MET A 1 7.61 7.11 6.19
CA MET A 1 6.36 6.56 6.76
C MET A 1 5.14 7.07 5.98
N PRO A 2 4.02 6.34 5.94
CA PRO A 2 2.80 6.75 5.22
C PRO A 2 2.27 8.12 5.67
N LEU A 3 1.61 8.86 4.77
CA LEU A 3 0.91 10.10 5.09
C LEU A 3 -0.03 9.92 6.30
N GLY A 4 0.02 10.83 7.26
CA GLY A 4 -0.84 10.78 8.45
C GLY A 4 -0.42 9.76 9.51
N SER A 5 0.72 9.08 9.34
CA SER A 5 1.31 8.27 10.40
C SER A 5 1.97 9.16 11.45
N THR A 6 1.76 8.85 12.73
CA THR A 6 2.45 9.52 13.84
C THR A 6 3.90 9.08 13.91
N ALA A 7 4.84 10.04 13.92
CA ALA A 7 6.22 9.84 14.33
C ALA A 7 6.45 10.45 15.72
N THR A 8 7.48 10.00 16.43
CA THR A 8 7.88 10.59 17.70
C THR A 8 9.30 11.12 17.58
N LEU A 9 9.49 12.41 17.86
CA LEU A 9 10.81 12.99 18.07
C LEU A 9 11.25 12.73 19.51
N HIS A 10 12.49 12.32 19.70
CA HIS A 10 13.12 12.17 21.00
C HIS A 10 14.40 13.00 21.03
N TRP A 11 14.63 13.71 22.14
CA TRP A 11 15.84 14.50 22.32
C TRP A 11 16.36 14.41 23.75
N ASN A 12 17.68 14.52 23.86
CA ASN A 12 18.41 14.62 25.12
C ASN A 12 19.65 15.48 24.87
N VAL A 13 19.68 16.66 25.48
CA VAL A 13 20.68 17.70 25.28
C VAL A 13 21.18 18.15 26.64
N SER A 14 22.50 18.14 26.82
CA SER A 14 23.17 18.61 28.04
C SER A 14 23.89 19.94 27.80
N ASN A 15 24.13 20.69 28.88
CA ASN A 15 24.92 21.93 28.88
C ASN A 15 24.41 23.06 27.96
N ALA A 16 23.12 23.09 27.65
CA ALA A 16 22.46 24.17 26.92
C ALA A 16 21.64 25.05 27.86
N THR A 17 21.70 26.38 27.68
CA THR A 17 20.80 27.34 28.35
C THR A 17 19.50 27.54 27.58
N SER A 18 19.49 27.28 26.27
CA SER A 18 18.27 27.29 25.45
C SER A 18 18.34 26.23 24.37
N ILE A 19 17.21 25.58 24.09
CA ILE A 19 17.08 24.54 23.06
C ILE A 19 15.84 24.85 22.24
N THR A 20 15.96 24.76 20.92
CA THR A 20 14.87 25.00 19.96
C THR A 20 14.84 23.89 18.94
N ILE A 21 13.64 23.48 18.50
CA ILE A 21 13.45 22.55 17.40
C ILE A 21 12.64 23.22 16.29
N ASP A 22 13.21 23.24 15.09
CA ASP A 22 12.56 23.73 13.88
C ASP A 22 12.35 22.61 12.87
N PRO A 23 11.34 22.69 11.99
CA PRO A 23 10.33 23.73 11.91
C PRO A 23 9.16 23.51 12.90
N GLY A 24 8.56 24.61 13.37
CA GLY A 24 7.20 24.62 13.93
C GLY A 24 7.01 24.05 15.34
N ILE A 25 8.09 23.67 16.05
CA ILE A 25 8.03 23.22 17.44
C ILE A 25 8.47 24.33 18.39
N GLY A 26 9.59 25.00 18.10
CA GLY A 26 10.10 26.12 18.90
C GLY A 26 10.87 25.65 20.15
N PRO A 27 10.87 26.44 21.24
CA PRO A 27 11.65 26.15 22.44
C PRO A 27 11.22 24.87 23.17
N VAL A 28 12.18 24.04 23.57
CA VAL A 28 11.95 22.78 24.29
C VAL A 28 12.88 22.61 25.50
N SER A 29 12.54 21.68 26.39
CA SER A 29 13.39 21.28 27.53
C SER A 29 14.63 20.48 27.08
N SER A 30 15.59 20.32 28.00
CA SER A 30 16.81 19.53 27.80
C SER A 30 16.58 18.07 27.47
N VAL A 31 15.51 17.47 27.98
CA VAL A 31 15.09 16.10 27.65
C VAL A 31 13.60 16.11 27.35
N GLY A 32 13.19 15.36 26.33
CA GLY A 32 11.77 15.25 25.99
C GLY A 32 11.49 14.33 24.81
N SER A 33 10.19 14.14 24.58
CA SER A 33 9.68 13.52 23.36
C SER A 33 8.38 14.18 22.93
N MET A 34 8.14 14.27 21.63
CA MET A 34 6.93 14.85 21.08
C MET A 34 6.40 14.02 19.91
N PRO A 35 5.13 13.58 19.95
CA PRO A 35 4.48 13.01 18.79
C PRO A 35 4.21 14.11 17.77
N ILE A 36 4.43 13.79 16.51
CA ILE A 36 4.23 14.67 15.36
C ILE A 36 3.51 13.91 14.24
N LEU A 37 2.77 14.65 13.43
CA LEU A 37 2.05 14.15 12.26
C LEU A 37 2.55 14.87 11.01
N PRO A 38 3.80 14.63 10.58
CA PRO A 38 4.33 15.30 9.43
C PRO A 38 3.57 14.83 8.18
N VAL A 39 3.13 15.78 7.36
CA VAL A 39 2.37 15.55 6.12
C VAL A 39 3.23 15.68 4.86
N THR A 40 4.46 16.16 5.01
CA THR A 40 5.50 16.23 3.98
C THR A 40 6.83 15.79 4.58
N SER A 41 7.78 15.36 3.75
CA SER A 41 9.14 15.05 4.25
C SER A 41 9.77 16.31 4.85
N THR A 42 10.10 16.25 6.13
CA THR A 42 10.55 17.40 6.91
C THR A 42 11.85 17.06 7.63
N ILE A 43 12.84 17.92 7.50
CA ILE A 43 14.05 17.86 8.31
C ILE A 43 13.78 18.66 9.58
N TYR A 44 13.88 18.00 10.74
CA TYR A 44 13.82 18.68 12.03
C TYR A 44 15.24 18.96 12.51
N THR A 45 15.49 20.20 12.90
CA THR A 45 16.79 20.68 13.38
C THR A 45 16.64 21.13 14.82
N ILE A 46 17.44 20.52 15.71
CA ILE A 46 17.57 20.94 17.09
C ILE A 46 18.79 21.85 17.22
N THR A 47 18.59 23.04 17.76
CA THR A 47 19.64 24.01 18.06
C THR A 47 19.76 24.16 19.57
N ALA A 48 20.94 23.90 20.10
CA ALA A 48 21.26 24.03 21.51
C ALA A 48 22.29 25.15 21.71
N THR A 49 21.99 26.10 22.57
CA THR A 49 22.80 27.31 22.80
C THR A 49 23.15 27.41 24.27
N ASN A 50 24.38 27.85 24.56
CA ASN A 50 24.82 28.30 25.87
C ASN A 50 25.67 29.58 25.73
N SER A 51 26.22 30.08 26.84
CA SER A 51 27.06 31.28 26.86
C SER A 51 28.35 31.17 26.03
N LEU A 52 28.76 29.96 25.64
CA LEU A 52 29.95 29.71 24.83
C LEU A 52 29.64 29.62 23.33
N GLY A 53 28.37 29.47 22.94
CA GLY A 53 27.97 29.39 21.54
C GLY A 53 26.78 28.45 21.31
N SER A 54 26.54 28.12 20.04
CA SER A 54 25.45 27.22 19.62
C SER A 54 25.97 26.02 18.85
N VAL A 55 25.31 24.87 19.03
CA VAL A 55 25.51 23.66 18.24
C VAL A 55 24.18 23.22 17.65
N MET A 56 24.22 22.60 16.47
CA MET A 56 23.04 22.14 15.75
C MET A 56 23.17 20.65 15.46
N ALA A 57 22.07 19.92 15.60
CA ALA A 57 21.91 18.56 15.10
C ALA A 57 20.61 18.46 14.31
N ALA A 58 20.58 17.63 13.27
CA ALA A 58 19.39 17.46 12.44
C ALA A 58 19.01 15.99 12.34
N THR A 59 17.71 15.72 12.33
CA THR A 59 17.14 14.41 12.01
C THR A 59 16.13 14.58 10.89
N GLN A 60 16.20 13.70 9.89
CA GLN A 60 15.30 13.74 8.74
C GLN A 60 14.13 12.79 8.99
N ILE A 61 12.90 13.30 8.85
CA ILE A 61 11.71 12.47 8.80
C ILE A 61 11.18 12.49 7.38
N ILE A 62 11.26 11.32 6.74
CA ILE A 62 10.72 11.12 5.40
C ILE A 62 9.26 10.71 5.52
N VAL A 63 8.39 11.61 5.07
CA VAL A 63 6.96 11.35 4.89
C VAL A 63 6.70 11.14 3.42
N ILE A 64 6.15 9.98 3.10
CA ILE A 64 5.66 9.68 1.76
C ILE A 64 4.20 10.14 1.70
N SER A 65 4.01 11.39 1.23
CA SER A 65 2.71 12.06 1.16
C SER A 65 1.85 11.64 -0.03
N SER A 66 2.48 11.01 -1.03
CA SER A 66 1.82 10.43 -2.20
C SER A 66 2.74 9.36 -2.77
N MET A 67 2.15 8.39 -3.48
CA MET A 67 2.91 7.47 -4.31
C MET A 67 3.79 8.31 -5.25
N PRO A 68 5.12 8.08 -5.35
CA PRO A 68 5.96 8.76 -6.32
C PRO A 68 5.27 8.77 -7.70
N PRO A 69 5.31 9.89 -8.44
CA PRO A 69 4.52 10.05 -9.67
C PRO A 69 4.78 8.96 -10.70
N ASP A 70 5.96 8.34 -10.63
CA ASP A 70 6.38 7.29 -11.54
C ASP A 70 6.12 5.88 -11.01
N MET A 71 5.48 5.65 -9.87
CA MET A 71 5.24 4.28 -9.40
C MET A 71 4.34 3.47 -10.36
N PRO A 72 4.50 2.14 -10.39
CA PRO A 72 3.67 1.28 -11.21
C PRO A 72 2.20 1.37 -10.77
N VAL A 73 1.29 1.27 -11.73
CA VAL A 73 -0.16 1.32 -11.52
C VAL A 73 -0.80 0.07 -12.10
N ILE A 74 -1.57 -0.66 -11.30
CA ILE A 74 -2.41 -1.76 -11.79
C ILE A 74 -3.76 -1.16 -12.15
N ASN A 75 -4.04 -1.00 -13.44
CA ASN A 75 -5.31 -0.43 -13.92
C ASN A 75 -6.47 -1.42 -13.76
N SER A 76 -6.17 -2.71 -13.95
CA SER A 76 -7.14 -3.80 -13.77
C SER A 76 -6.42 -5.12 -13.54
N PHE A 77 -6.99 -5.97 -12.68
CA PHE A 77 -6.63 -7.38 -12.57
C PHE A 77 -7.86 -8.18 -12.13
N PHE A 78 -8.30 -9.13 -12.95
CA PHE A 78 -9.51 -9.93 -12.69
C PHE A 78 -9.44 -11.32 -13.34
N ALA A 79 -10.31 -12.22 -12.88
CA ALA A 79 -10.49 -13.56 -13.43
C ALA A 79 -11.91 -13.71 -13.98
N SER A 80 -12.04 -14.30 -15.16
CA SER A 80 -13.33 -14.58 -15.78
C SER A 80 -13.39 -16.04 -16.29
N PRO A 81 -14.27 -16.89 -15.71
CA PRO A 81 -15.08 -16.65 -14.51
C PRO A 81 -14.26 -16.65 -13.21
N ALA A 82 -14.64 -15.87 -12.20
CA ALA A 82 -13.98 -15.89 -10.88
C ALA A 82 -14.28 -17.17 -10.07
N ILE A 83 -15.26 -17.96 -10.51
CA ILE A 83 -15.69 -19.20 -9.88
C ILE A 83 -15.67 -20.32 -10.93
N VAL A 84 -15.00 -21.42 -10.62
CA VAL A 84 -14.89 -22.58 -11.51
C VAL A 84 -15.20 -23.88 -10.77
N VAL A 85 -15.66 -24.88 -11.51
CA VAL A 85 -15.67 -26.26 -11.01
C VAL A 85 -14.25 -26.81 -11.08
N LYS A 86 -13.85 -27.67 -10.13
CA LYS A 86 -12.55 -28.32 -10.12
C LYS A 86 -12.21 -28.94 -11.48
N GLY A 87 -11.09 -28.51 -12.07
CA GLY A 87 -10.62 -28.96 -13.37
C GLY A 87 -11.05 -28.08 -14.55
N ASN A 88 -12.01 -27.16 -14.35
CA ASN A 88 -12.36 -26.16 -15.36
C ASN A 88 -11.36 -25.00 -15.32
N SER A 89 -11.28 -24.29 -16.45
CA SER A 89 -10.39 -23.16 -16.62
C SER A 89 -11.07 -21.82 -16.34
N THR A 90 -10.25 -20.83 -16.00
CA THR A 90 -10.59 -19.41 -15.94
C THR A 90 -9.49 -18.60 -16.63
N THR A 91 -9.83 -17.43 -17.14
CA THR A 91 -8.88 -16.50 -17.75
C THR A 91 -8.59 -15.34 -16.80
N LEU A 92 -7.33 -15.23 -16.38
CA LEU A 92 -6.79 -14.05 -15.72
C LEU A 92 -6.55 -12.98 -16.78
N SER A 93 -6.95 -11.74 -16.52
CA SER A 93 -6.73 -10.57 -17.39
C SER A 93 -6.18 -9.41 -16.58
N TRP A 94 -5.17 -8.72 -17.10
CA TRP A 94 -4.55 -7.59 -16.40
C TRP A 94 -4.12 -6.47 -17.33
N SER A 95 -4.03 -5.27 -16.75
CA SER A 95 -3.45 -4.08 -17.36
C SER A 95 -2.66 -3.31 -16.32
N VAL A 96 -1.42 -2.97 -16.66
CA VAL A 96 -0.46 -2.29 -15.78
C VAL A 96 0.23 -1.17 -16.56
N SER A 97 0.42 -0.03 -15.91
CA SER A 97 1.18 1.12 -16.41
C SER A 97 2.41 1.39 -15.53
N ASN A 98 3.43 2.03 -16.10
CA ASN A 98 4.65 2.47 -15.40
C ASN A 98 5.44 1.36 -14.69
N ALA A 99 5.26 0.09 -15.06
CA ALA A 99 6.02 -1.03 -14.50
C ALA A 99 7.21 -1.39 -15.38
N ALA A 100 8.38 -1.58 -14.76
CA ALA A 100 9.54 -2.19 -15.40
C ALA A 100 9.41 -3.72 -15.45
N THR A 101 8.82 -4.32 -14.41
CA THR A 101 8.53 -5.76 -14.34
C THR A 101 7.13 -5.99 -13.81
N VAL A 102 6.46 -7.00 -14.36
CA VAL A 102 5.16 -7.49 -13.87
C VAL A 102 5.25 -8.99 -13.67
N GLN A 103 4.81 -9.48 -12.52
CA GLN A 103 4.87 -10.88 -12.14
C GLN A 103 3.54 -11.33 -11.55
N ILE A 104 3.14 -12.58 -11.84
CA ILE A 104 2.02 -13.23 -11.20
C ILE A 104 2.54 -14.48 -10.47
N ASN A 105 2.12 -14.68 -9.22
CA ASN A 105 2.49 -15.85 -8.42
C ASN A 105 1.81 -17.14 -8.94
N GLN A 106 1.78 -18.21 -8.11
CA GLN A 106 1.21 -19.52 -8.46
C GLN A 106 1.86 -20.16 -9.70
N GLY A 107 3.17 -19.95 -9.85
CA GLY A 107 3.97 -20.54 -10.93
C GLY A 107 3.84 -19.88 -12.30
N ILE A 108 3.14 -18.74 -12.42
CA ILE A 108 3.02 -18.02 -13.70
C ILE A 108 4.30 -17.24 -14.04
N GLY A 109 4.87 -16.53 -13.06
CA GLY A 109 6.13 -15.80 -13.22
C GLY A 109 5.98 -14.45 -13.91
N THR A 110 7.04 -14.00 -14.56
CA THR A 110 7.09 -12.70 -15.26
C THR A 110 6.19 -12.70 -16.49
N VAL A 111 5.42 -11.63 -16.66
CA VAL A 111 4.48 -11.44 -17.76
C VAL A 111 4.61 -10.03 -18.35
N ALA A 112 4.04 -9.81 -19.54
CA ALA A 112 3.92 -8.48 -20.12
C ALA A 112 3.00 -7.58 -19.28
N ALA A 113 3.15 -6.26 -19.41
CA ALA A 113 2.35 -5.29 -18.63
C ALA A 113 0.83 -5.36 -18.89
N ASN A 114 0.43 -5.82 -20.07
CA ASN A 114 -0.96 -6.10 -20.41
C ASN A 114 -1.03 -7.53 -20.96
N GLY A 115 -2.06 -8.27 -20.58
CA GLY A 115 -2.20 -9.63 -21.07
C GLY A 115 -3.35 -10.42 -20.48
N ILE A 116 -3.46 -11.64 -20.99
CA ILE A 116 -4.39 -12.66 -20.52
C ILE A 116 -3.64 -13.98 -20.30
N LYS A 117 -4.09 -14.78 -19.33
CA LYS A 117 -3.57 -16.12 -19.06
C LYS A 117 -4.70 -17.05 -18.64
N THR A 118 -4.87 -18.15 -19.36
CA THR A 118 -5.77 -19.22 -18.95
C THR A 118 -5.08 -20.10 -17.90
N VAL A 119 -5.78 -20.35 -16.80
CA VAL A 119 -5.36 -21.21 -15.68
C VAL A 119 -6.49 -22.18 -15.32
N ALA A 120 -6.15 -23.32 -14.71
CA ALA A 120 -7.13 -24.33 -14.29
C ALA A 120 -6.83 -24.79 -12.85
N PRO A 121 -7.12 -23.95 -11.83
CA PRO A 121 -6.86 -24.31 -10.45
C PRO A 121 -7.75 -25.48 -10.00
N THR A 122 -7.19 -26.39 -9.19
CA THR A 122 -7.92 -27.55 -8.64
C THR A 122 -8.47 -27.30 -7.23
N THR A 123 -8.02 -26.23 -6.59
CA THR A 123 -8.48 -25.71 -5.30
C THR A 123 -8.60 -24.19 -5.38
N SER A 124 -9.40 -23.57 -4.51
CA SER A 124 -9.54 -22.11 -4.48
C SER A 124 -8.17 -21.45 -4.34
N THR A 125 -7.81 -20.61 -5.30
CA THR A 125 -6.44 -20.11 -5.47
C THR A 125 -6.44 -18.58 -5.54
N ALA A 126 -5.61 -17.97 -4.70
CA ALA A 126 -5.35 -16.52 -4.75
C ALA A 126 -4.16 -16.23 -5.69
N TYR A 127 -4.43 -15.45 -6.74
CA TYR A 127 -3.44 -14.95 -7.67
C TYR A 127 -3.10 -13.51 -7.29
N THR A 128 -1.81 -13.23 -7.12
CA THR A 128 -1.27 -11.90 -6.82
C THR A 128 -0.44 -11.44 -7.99
N LEU A 129 -0.82 -10.30 -8.57
CA LEU A 129 -0.04 -9.59 -9.56
C LEU A 129 0.79 -8.52 -8.85
N THR A 130 2.11 -8.54 -9.07
CA THR A 130 3.07 -7.57 -8.53
C THR A 130 3.70 -6.82 -9.69
N ALA A 131 3.63 -5.49 -9.64
CA ALA A 131 4.24 -4.60 -10.61
C ALA A 131 5.32 -3.77 -9.92
N THR A 132 6.52 -3.72 -10.51
CA THR A 132 7.70 -3.09 -9.90
C THR A 132 8.41 -2.19 -10.89
N ASN A 133 8.99 -1.10 -10.40
CA ASN A 133 9.95 -0.28 -11.11
C ASN A 133 10.95 0.34 -10.11
N PRO A 134 11.90 1.20 -10.54
CA PRO A 134 12.86 1.83 -9.63
C PRO A 134 12.22 2.71 -8.54
N SER A 135 11.02 3.24 -8.78
CA SER A 135 10.28 4.09 -7.85
C SER A 135 9.53 3.29 -6.78
N GLY A 136 9.40 1.97 -6.93
CA GLY A 136 8.76 1.09 -5.96
C GLY A 136 7.97 -0.05 -6.59
N TRP A 137 7.01 -0.60 -5.85
CA TRP A 137 6.16 -1.69 -6.31
C TRP A 137 4.72 -1.54 -5.81
N VAL A 138 3.78 -2.10 -6.56
CA VAL A 138 2.37 -2.26 -6.17
C VAL A 138 1.94 -3.71 -6.40
N SER A 139 0.91 -4.16 -5.69
CA SER A 139 0.33 -5.48 -5.94
C SER A 139 -1.20 -5.48 -5.81
N GLN A 140 -1.84 -6.41 -6.51
CA GLN A 140 -3.27 -6.68 -6.41
C GLN A 140 -3.50 -8.19 -6.38
N THR A 141 -4.41 -8.64 -5.52
CA THR A 141 -4.77 -10.06 -5.39
C THR A 141 -6.22 -10.28 -5.81
N ILE A 142 -6.45 -11.34 -6.57
CA ILE A 142 -7.77 -11.87 -6.91
C ILE A 142 -7.85 -13.33 -6.49
N THR A 143 -9.05 -13.78 -6.13
CA THR A 143 -9.29 -15.18 -5.75
C THR A 143 -10.16 -15.85 -6.80
N VAL A 144 -9.68 -16.99 -7.31
CA VAL A 144 -10.49 -17.91 -8.11
C VAL A 144 -11.02 -18.98 -7.16
N SER A 145 -12.33 -19.00 -6.93
CA SER A 145 -12.97 -20.01 -6.09
C SER A 145 -13.21 -21.29 -6.89
N VAL A 146 -12.79 -22.43 -6.33
CA VAL A 146 -12.99 -23.74 -6.95
C VAL A 146 -14.00 -24.54 -6.14
N PHE A 147 -15.08 -24.95 -6.80
CA PHE A 147 -16.05 -25.87 -6.24
C PHE A 147 -15.79 -27.29 -6.73
N THR A 148 -15.83 -28.24 -5.81
CA THR A 148 -15.94 -29.65 -6.16
C THR A 148 -17.42 -30.01 -6.25
N TYR A 149 -17.81 -30.64 -7.36
CA TYR A 149 -19.12 -31.29 -7.41
C TYR A 149 -19.17 -32.41 -6.36
N ILE A 150 -20.09 -32.30 -5.41
CA ILE A 150 -20.43 -33.37 -4.47
C ILE A 150 -21.74 -33.98 -5.00
N PRO A 151 -21.73 -35.20 -5.55
CA PRO A 151 -22.96 -35.86 -5.99
C PRO A 151 -23.97 -35.90 -4.84
N GLY A 152 -25.14 -35.28 -5.03
CA GLY A 152 -26.21 -35.20 -4.03
C GLY A 152 -26.43 -33.82 -3.39
N PHE A 153 -25.50 -32.86 -3.53
CA PHE A 153 -25.73 -31.47 -3.14
C PHE A 153 -26.12 -30.61 -4.34
N LYS A 154 -27.33 -30.04 -4.34
CA LYS A 154 -27.74 -29.00 -5.30
C LYS A 154 -27.39 -27.63 -4.72
N LEU A 155 -26.39 -26.96 -5.28
CA LEU A 155 -26.22 -25.52 -5.07
C LEU A 155 -27.19 -24.81 -6.03
N ASP A 156 -28.07 -23.96 -5.48
CA ASP A 156 -28.91 -23.08 -6.30
C ASP A 156 -27.99 -22.05 -6.99
N PRO A 157 -27.90 -22.04 -8.35
CA PRO A 157 -27.09 -21.06 -9.08
C PRO A 157 -27.51 -19.61 -8.81
N GLY A 158 -28.71 -19.37 -8.26
CA GLY A 158 -29.25 -18.04 -7.96
C GLY A 158 -28.67 -17.35 -6.72
N ILE A 159 -27.89 -18.04 -5.88
CA ILE A 159 -27.38 -17.50 -4.59
C ILE A 159 -26.03 -16.77 -4.74
N MET A 160 -25.29 -16.97 -5.84
CA MET A 160 -24.06 -16.22 -6.12
C MET A 160 -24.27 -15.15 -7.19
N LYS A 161 -25.00 -14.10 -6.83
CA LYS A 161 -24.95 -12.83 -7.58
C LYS A 161 -23.81 -11.99 -6.99
N ILE A 162 -22.88 -11.56 -7.82
CA ILE A 162 -22.06 -10.38 -7.51
C ILE A 162 -23.05 -9.24 -7.45
N ASP A 163 -23.26 -8.62 -6.29
CA ASP A 163 -24.01 -7.38 -6.21
C ASP A 163 -23.11 -6.25 -6.74
N PRO A 164 -23.37 -5.69 -7.93
CA PRO A 164 -22.55 -4.62 -8.48
C PRO A 164 -22.75 -3.28 -7.76
N ASP A 165 -23.72 -3.17 -6.82
CA ASP A 165 -24.10 -1.89 -6.21
C ASP A 165 -23.38 -1.54 -4.89
N ILE A 166 -22.39 -2.33 -4.43
CA ILE A 166 -21.60 -2.00 -3.22
C ILE A 166 -20.79 -0.69 -3.32
N PHE A 167 -20.65 -0.09 -4.51
CA PHE A 167 -19.94 1.18 -4.71
C PHE A 167 -20.84 2.43 -4.79
N LYS A 168 -22.18 2.31 -4.64
CA LYS A 168 -23.03 3.51 -4.57
C LYS A 168 -23.08 4.03 -3.13
N LEU A 169 -22.37 5.14 -2.89
CA LEU A 169 -22.60 5.97 -1.71
C LEU A 169 -24.10 6.27 -1.60
N PRO A 170 -24.69 6.28 -0.39
CA PRO A 170 -26.08 6.69 -0.24
C PRO A 170 -26.27 8.11 -0.80
N PRO A 171 -27.42 8.42 -1.42
CA PRO A 171 -27.68 9.79 -1.85
C PRO A 171 -27.62 10.69 -0.63
N SER A 172 -26.90 11.80 -0.75
CA SER A 172 -26.98 12.92 0.21
C SER A 172 -28.45 13.33 0.28
N GLY A 173 -29.09 13.03 1.41
CA GLY A 173 -30.44 13.46 1.74
C GLY A 173 -30.54 14.99 1.80
N PRO A 174 -31.79 15.50 1.75
CA PRO A 174 -32.14 16.85 1.29
C PRO A 174 -31.52 17.99 2.10
#